data_AF-A0A9D6M5U6-F1
#
_entry.id   AF-A0A9D6M5U6-F1
#
_cell.length_a   1.000
_cell.length_b   1.000
_cell.length_c   1.000
_cell.angle_alpha   90.00
_cell.angle_beta   90.00
_cell.angle_gamma   90.00
#
_symmetry.space_group_name_H-M   'P 1'
#
loop_
_entity.id
_entity.type
_entity.pdbx_description
1 polymer ?
#
loop_
_entity_poly.entity_id
_entity_poly.type
_entity_poly.pdbx_seq_one_letter_code
_entity_poly.pdbx_strand_id
1 'polypeptide(L)'
;MEKEAQETIKCETAFASEHDQRLKQLTTFSELGKAITSTLDLKEILNIVMEKISDLLQPKDWSLFLIDEEKNELYFEIVVGEGADKIRDLRFKIGEGIAGWVAKHGESLLVPDVNKDPRFCKKADESSKFTTQSIIAVPLKSRGSCLGVIELINKMFGEGGFKEEDLLVLTTLADYTAIAIENSKFFQKIQELTVTDDLTKLYNSRYLFRFLDYEVERARRYKGDIAMIFLDLDKFKDVNDTHGHLNGSKLLTEVAKLIAGGLRKVDIACRYGGDEFVIVMPQTSKKQAYHMAEKLRLSIYENVFLKDEGLNLRMAASFGVASLPDDAKDASELIQLADKAMYRAKNKSRNAVEAA
;
A
#
# COMPACT_ATOMS: atom_id res chain seq x y z
N MET A 1 25.81 -58.59 26.75
CA MET A 1 25.32 -57.83 27.93
C MET A 1 25.85 -56.41 28.00
N GLU A 2 27.11 -56.10 28.39
CA GLU A 2 27.56 -54.68 28.49
C GLU A 2 27.61 -53.94 27.14
N LYS A 3 28.04 -54.61 26.05
CA LYS A 3 28.06 -54.00 24.70
C LYS A 3 26.66 -53.70 24.14
N GLU A 4 25.70 -54.61 24.32
CA GLU A 4 24.32 -54.43 23.87
C GLU A 4 23.59 -53.33 24.66
N ALA A 5 23.86 -53.22 25.96
CA ALA A 5 23.33 -52.13 26.78
C ALA A 5 23.89 -50.76 26.34
N GLN A 6 25.19 -50.69 26.00
CA GLN A 6 25.80 -49.46 25.49
C GLN A 6 25.31 -49.06 24.10
N GLU A 7 25.05 -50.01 23.20
CA GLU A 7 24.46 -49.74 21.87
C GLU A 7 23.00 -49.28 21.97
N THR A 8 22.21 -49.87 22.88
CA THR A 8 20.81 -49.48 23.12
C THR A 8 20.70 -48.04 23.64
N ILE A 9 21.52 -47.67 24.63
CA ILE A 9 21.57 -46.31 25.19
C ILE A 9 22.05 -45.29 24.13
N LYS A 10 23.00 -45.66 23.26
CA LYS A 10 23.46 -44.80 22.15
C LYS A 10 22.37 -44.56 21.11
N CYS A 11 21.56 -45.59 20.83
CA CYS A 11 20.45 -45.51 19.89
C CYS A 11 19.30 -44.66 20.45
N GLU A 12 18.94 -44.84 21.73
CA GLU A 12 17.92 -44.03 22.40
C GLU A 12 18.31 -42.55 22.53
N THR A 13 19.57 -42.26 22.83
CA THR A 13 20.06 -40.86 22.92
C THR A 13 20.15 -40.19 21.55
N ALA A 14 20.54 -40.91 20.50
CA ALA A 14 20.50 -40.40 19.12
C ALA A 14 19.06 -40.15 18.64
N PHE A 15 18.13 -41.05 18.97
CA PHE A 15 16.71 -40.91 18.62
C PHE A 15 16.05 -39.75 19.37
N ALA A 16 16.34 -39.56 20.66
CA ALA A 16 15.84 -38.43 21.44
C ALA A 16 16.40 -37.08 20.92
N SER A 17 17.68 -37.04 20.56
CA SER A 17 18.31 -35.87 19.92
C SER A 17 17.63 -35.51 18.59
N GLU A 18 17.39 -36.50 17.73
CA GLU A 18 16.71 -36.28 16.43
C GLU A 18 15.26 -35.83 16.62
N HIS A 19 14.56 -36.38 17.62
CA HIS A 19 13.18 -36.03 17.91
C HIS A 19 13.04 -34.62 18.48
N ASP A 20 13.95 -34.21 19.37
CA ASP A 20 14.03 -32.84 19.88
C ASP A 20 14.38 -31.84 18.77
N GLN A 21 15.24 -32.21 17.82
CA GLN A 21 15.60 -31.36 16.69
C GLN A 21 14.40 -31.16 15.74
N ARG A 22 13.61 -32.21 15.47
CA ARG A 22 12.35 -32.11 14.72
C ARG A 22 11.28 -31.30 15.46
N LEU A 23 11.16 -31.48 16.77
CA LEU A 23 10.24 -30.69 17.59
C LEU A 23 10.61 -29.20 17.58
N LYS A 24 11.91 -28.88 17.68
CA LYS A 24 12.43 -27.51 17.62
C LYS A 24 12.24 -26.86 16.25
N GLN A 25 12.37 -27.63 15.16
CA GLN A 25 12.00 -27.18 13.82
C GLN A 25 10.50 -26.90 13.72
N LEU A 26 9.65 -27.81 14.19
CA LEU A 26 8.19 -27.64 14.18
C LEU A 26 7.72 -26.44 15.03
N THR A 27 8.31 -26.21 16.21
CA THR A 27 7.99 -25.04 17.03
C THR A 27 8.42 -23.75 16.36
N THR A 28 9.59 -23.75 15.71
CA THR A 28 10.07 -22.59 14.93
C THR A 28 9.12 -22.29 13.78
N PHE A 29 8.65 -23.30 13.04
CA PHE A 29 7.68 -23.11 11.95
C PHE A 29 6.31 -22.60 12.45
N SER A 30 5.86 -23.04 13.62
CA SER A 30 4.60 -22.60 14.25
C SER A 30 4.69 -21.16 14.77
N GLU A 31 5.83 -20.80 15.37
CA GLU A 31 6.10 -19.42 15.81
C GLU A 31 6.24 -18.46 14.62
N LEU A 32 6.87 -18.90 13.53
CA LEU A 32 6.94 -18.15 12.27
C LEU A 32 5.54 -17.93 11.67
N GLY A 33 4.70 -18.98 11.65
CA GLY A 33 3.32 -18.85 11.18
C GLY A 33 2.51 -17.87 12.01
N LYS A 34 2.70 -17.83 13.33
CA LYS A 34 2.05 -16.86 14.22
C LYS A 34 2.54 -15.43 14.00
N ALA A 35 3.85 -15.20 13.91
CA ALA A 35 4.40 -13.85 13.71
C ALA A 35 3.98 -13.25 12.36
N ILE A 36 3.90 -14.08 11.31
CA ILE A 36 3.52 -13.64 9.97
C ILE A 36 2.01 -13.41 9.84
N THR A 37 1.19 -14.20 10.54
CA THR A 37 -0.28 -14.01 10.53
C THR A 37 -0.77 -12.91 11.49
N SER A 38 0.02 -12.52 12.49
CA SER A 38 -0.33 -11.47 13.44
C SER A 38 -0.13 -10.04 12.92
N THR A 39 0.62 -9.89 11.83
CA THR A 39 1.02 -8.59 11.30
C THR A 39 0.31 -8.32 9.98
N LEU A 40 -0.41 -7.20 9.87
CA LEU A 40 -1.07 -6.79 8.62
C LEU A 40 -0.14 -5.98 7.71
N ASP A 41 1.09 -5.68 8.15
CA ASP A 41 2.07 -4.92 7.39
C ASP A 41 3.00 -5.85 6.60
N LEU A 42 2.88 -5.78 5.27
CA LEU A 42 3.73 -6.50 4.32
C LEU A 42 5.22 -6.25 4.58
N LYS A 43 5.62 -5.03 4.96
CA LYS A 43 7.03 -4.69 5.17
C LYS A 43 7.62 -5.42 6.37
N GLU A 44 6.87 -5.49 7.46
CA GLU A 44 7.31 -6.20 8.66
C GLU A 44 7.44 -7.70 8.38
N ILE A 45 6.49 -8.29 7.65
CA ILE A 45 6.57 -9.70 7.26
C ILE A 45 7.77 -9.96 6.36
N LEU A 46 7.98 -9.13 5.33
CA LEU A 46 9.12 -9.27 4.44
C LEU A 46 10.43 -9.19 5.24
N ASN A 47 10.56 -8.24 6.19
CA ASN A 47 11.74 -8.15 7.05
C ASN A 47 12.01 -9.43 7.84
N ILE A 48 10.98 -10.05 8.43
CA ILE A 48 11.11 -11.33 9.14
C ILE A 48 11.58 -12.44 8.19
N VAL A 49 11.01 -12.52 6.99
CA VAL A 49 11.40 -13.50 5.98
C VAL A 49 12.86 -13.30 5.56
N MET A 50 13.28 -12.04 5.34
CA MET A 50 14.66 -11.70 4.98
C MET A 50 15.66 -12.13 6.05
N GLU A 51 15.34 -11.86 7.32
CA GLU A 51 16.15 -12.29 8.45
C GLU A 51 16.31 -13.82 8.47
N LYS A 52 15.20 -14.56 8.31
CA LYS A 52 15.20 -16.03 8.36
C LYS A 52 15.90 -16.68 7.17
N ILE A 53 15.77 -16.12 5.96
CA ILE A 53 16.55 -16.57 4.80
C ILE A 53 18.05 -16.42 5.08
N SER A 54 18.45 -15.27 5.63
CA SER A 54 19.86 -14.99 5.95
C SER A 54 20.40 -15.92 7.04
N ASP A 55 19.63 -16.13 8.11
CA ASP A 55 20.04 -16.94 9.27
C ASP A 55 20.09 -18.44 8.97
N LEU A 56 19.05 -18.97 8.30
CA LEU A 56 18.85 -20.42 8.14
C LEU A 56 19.47 -20.97 6.86
N LEU A 57 19.41 -20.20 5.77
CA LEU A 57 19.78 -20.68 4.43
C LEU A 57 21.11 -20.12 3.94
N GLN A 58 21.56 -18.99 4.52
CA GLN A 58 22.87 -18.37 4.31
C GLN A 58 23.30 -18.30 2.81
N PRO A 59 22.44 -17.76 1.93
CA PRO A 59 22.83 -17.54 0.53
C PRO A 59 23.85 -16.40 0.44
N LYS A 60 24.62 -16.38 -0.65
CA LYS A 60 25.47 -15.24 -0.97
C LYS A 60 24.62 -14.06 -1.42
N ASP A 61 23.74 -14.31 -2.38
CA ASP A 61 22.80 -13.35 -2.95
C ASP A 61 21.42 -13.97 -3.01
N TRP A 62 20.37 -13.15 -2.92
CA TRP A 62 19.00 -13.61 -3.14
C TRP A 62 18.08 -12.51 -3.60
N SER A 63 16.93 -12.91 -4.13
CA SER A 63 15.93 -11.99 -4.65
C SER A 63 14.49 -12.47 -4.47
N LEU A 64 13.58 -11.50 -4.42
CA LEU A 64 12.14 -11.68 -4.51
C LEU A 64 11.68 -11.09 -5.84
N PHE A 65 11.18 -11.92 -6.73
CA PHE A 65 10.47 -11.51 -7.93
C PHE A 65 8.98 -11.44 -7.67
N LEU A 66 8.31 -10.40 -8.20
CA LEU A 66 6.86 -10.35 -8.30
C LEU A 66 6.44 -10.30 -9.77
N ILE A 67 5.23 -10.77 -10.05
CA ILE A 67 4.64 -10.73 -11.39
C ILE A 67 3.89 -9.41 -11.59
N ASP A 68 4.25 -8.69 -12.64
CA ASP A 68 3.46 -7.61 -13.21
C ASP A 68 2.39 -8.22 -14.12
N GLU A 69 1.13 -8.22 -13.65
CA GLU A 69 0.01 -8.84 -14.34
C GLU A 69 -0.35 -8.15 -15.66
N GLU A 70 -0.08 -6.84 -15.80
CA GLU A 70 -0.39 -6.10 -17.02
C GLU A 70 0.61 -6.39 -18.13
N LYS A 71 1.90 -6.47 -17.79
CA LYS A 71 2.99 -6.72 -18.76
C LYS A 71 3.32 -8.20 -18.91
N ASN A 72 2.85 -9.05 -18.01
CA ASN A 72 3.16 -10.47 -17.93
C ASN A 72 4.68 -10.74 -17.84
N GLU A 73 5.34 -9.99 -16.94
CA GLU A 73 6.78 -10.02 -16.70
C GLU A 73 7.07 -10.10 -15.20
N LEU A 74 8.19 -10.74 -14.85
CA LEU A 74 8.77 -10.72 -13.52
C LEU A 74 9.63 -9.47 -13.34
N TYR A 75 9.60 -8.93 -12.13
CA TYR A 75 10.45 -7.84 -11.71
C TYR A 75 10.96 -8.03 -10.30
N PHE A 76 12.12 -7.44 -10.03
CA PHE A 76 12.73 -7.50 -8.71
C PHE A 76 11.99 -6.57 -7.73
N GLU A 77 11.31 -7.14 -6.75
CA GLU A 77 10.77 -6.42 -5.60
C GLU A 77 11.85 -6.26 -4.52
N ILE A 78 12.63 -7.33 -4.28
CA ILE A 78 13.76 -7.33 -3.35
C ILE A 78 14.98 -7.93 -4.04
N VAL A 79 16.14 -7.31 -3.79
CA VAL A 79 17.44 -7.82 -4.17
C VAL A 79 18.39 -7.61 -2.99
N VAL A 80 19.04 -8.68 -2.55
CA VAL A 80 20.03 -8.66 -1.47
C VAL A 80 21.29 -9.35 -1.96
N GLY A 81 22.42 -8.65 -1.90
CA GLY A 81 23.69 -9.16 -2.41
C GLY A 81 24.55 -8.11 -3.11
N GLU A 82 25.69 -8.54 -3.64
CA GLU A 82 26.61 -7.66 -4.36
C GLU A 82 26.06 -7.30 -5.75
N GLY A 83 25.87 -6.00 -6.01
CA GLY A 83 25.36 -5.53 -7.30
C GLY A 83 23.84 -5.40 -7.38
N ALA A 84 23.15 -5.43 -6.25
CA ALA A 84 21.70 -5.25 -6.14
C ALA A 84 21.18 -4.00 -6.91
N ASP A 85 21.89 -2.88 -6.82
CA ASP A 85 21.50 -1.62 -7.48
C ASP A 85 21.52 -1.69 -9.01
N LYS A 86 22.26 -2.64 -9.60
CA LYS A 86 22.38 -2.76 -11.07
C LYS A 86 21.31 -3.63 -11.69
N ILE A 87 20.62 -4.45 -10.90
CA ILE A 87 19.67 -5.43 -11.42
C ILE A 87 18.22 -5.14 -11.05
N ARG A 88 17.95 -4.22 -10.12
CA ARG A 88 16.58 -3.84 -9.69
C ARG A 88 15.62 -3.50 -10.84
N ASP A 89 16.10 -2.84 -11.89
CA ASP A 89 15.26 -2.43 -13.02
C ASP A 89 15.11 -3.51 -14.11
N LEU A 90 15.82 -4.64 -14.00
CA LEU A 90 15.70 -5.73 -14.96
C LEU A 90 14.34 -6.42 -14.86
N ARG A 91 13.82 -6.80 -16.02
CA ARG A 91 12.57 -7.55 -16.20
C ARG A 91 12.86 -8.86 -16.92
N PHE A 92 12.08 -9.90 -16.60
CA PHE A 92 12.15 -11.22 -17.24
C PHE A 92 10.77 -11.66 -17.67
N LYS A 93 10.65 -12.31 -18.83
CA LYS A 93 9.37 -12.88 -19.25
C LYS A 93 9.04 -14.11 -18.42
N ILE A 94 7.74 -14.40 -18.27
CA ILE A 94 7.31 -15.70 -17.73
C ILE A 94 7.85 -16.82 -18.63
N GLY A 95 8.57 -17.77 -18.02
CA GLY A 95 9.33 -18.83 -18.69
C GLY A 95 10.79 -18.50 -19.06
N GLU A 96 11.26 -17.27 -18.85
CA GLU A 96 12.65 -16.86 -19.08
C GLU A 96 13.51 -17.04 -17.82
N GLY A 97 14.64 -17.72 -17.93
CA GLY A 97 15.49 -17.98 -16.76
C GLY A 97 14.90 -19.01 -15.80
N ILE A 98 15.60 -19.23 -14.67
CA ILE A 98 15.12 -20.12 -13.61
C ILE A 98 13.85 -19.54 -12.96
N ALA A 99 13.90 -18.28 -12.52
CA ALA A 99 12.74 -17.61 -11.94
C ALA A 99 11.52 -17.59 -12.87
N GLY A 100 11.68 -17.28 -14.15
CA GLY A 100 10.58 -17.32 -15.12
C GLY A 100 10.01 -18.72 -15.31
N TRP A 101 10.86 -19.76 -15.34
CA TRP A 101 10.39 -21.14 -15.43
C TRP A 101 9.58 -21.54 -14.19
N VAL A 102 10.05 -21.19 -12.98
CA VAL A 102 9.35 -21.44 -11.71
C VAL A 102 8.02 -20.70 -11.67
N ALA A 103 7.97 -19.44 -12.10
CA ALA A 103 6.73 -18.67 -12.17
C ALA A 103 5.69 -19.29 -13.12
N LYS A 104 6.16 -19.86 -14.25
CA LYS A 104 5.30 -20.46 -15.27
C LYS A 104 4.69 -21.80 -14.82
N HIS A 105 5.50 -22.67 -14.22
CA HIS A 105 5.06 -24.03 -13.84
C HIS A 105 4.53 -24.09 -12.41
N GLY A 106 4.91 -23.12 -11.57
CA GLY A 106 4.65 -23.16 -10.15
C GLY A 106 5.37 -24.33 -9.49
N GLU A 107 6.59 -24.68 -9.88
CA GLU A 107 7.32 -25.79 -9.28
C GLU A 107 8.63 -25.29 -8.69
N SER A 108 8.93 -25.71 -7.45
CA SER A 108 10.20 -25.42 -6.79
C SER A 108 11.35 -26.11 -7.51
N LEU A 109 12.51 -25.46 -7.59
CA LEU A 109 13.66 -25.96 -8.33
C LEU A 109 14.94 -25.83 -7.50
N LEU A 110 15.70 -26.92 -7.44
CA LEU A 110 17.07 -26.97 -6.96
C LEU A 110 18.01 -27.19 -8.14
N VAL A 111 18.91 -26.24 -8.39
CA VAL A 111 19.90 -26.27 -9.47
C VAL A 111 21.29 -26.23 -8.84
N PRO A 112 21.95 -27.38 -8.66
CA PRO A 112 23.28 -27.44 -8.03
C PRO A 112 24.39 -26.81 -8.87
N ASP A 113 24.23 -26.79 -10.21
CA ASP A 113 25.20 -26.23 -11.14
C ASP A 113 24.47 -25.61 -12.34
N VAL A 114 24.38 -24.27 -12.35
CA VAL A 114 23.65 -23.53 -13.38
C VAL A 114 24.29 -23.62 -14.76
N ASN A 115 25.58 -23.96 -14.86
CA ASN A 115 26.25 -24.10 -16.16
C ASN A 115 25.78 -25.35 -16.92
N LYS A 116 25.15 -26.30 -16.22
CA LYS A 116 24.58 -27.52 -16.79
C LYS A 116 23.08 -27.43 -17.03
N ASP A 117 22.44 -26.34 -16.60
CA ASP A 117 21.00 -26.17 -16.74
C ASP A 117 20.66 -25.25 -17.93
N PRO A 118 19.97 -25.75 -18.97
CA PRO A 118 19.65 -24.96 -20.17
C PRO A 118 18.67 -23.81 -19.88
N ARG A 119 17.99 -23.82 -18.74
CA ARG A 119 17.04 -22.77 -18.35
C ARG A 119 17.75 -21.54 -17.77
N PHE A 120 19.02 -21.64 -17.40
CA PHE A 120 19.76 -20.53 -16.80
C PHE A 120 19.99 -19.38 -17.79
N CYS A 121 19.67 -18.16 -17.36
CA CYS A 121 19.82 -16.94 -18.15
C CYS A 121 20.90 -16.04 -17.53
N LYS A 122 21.93 -15.66 -18.30
CA LYS A 122 23.08 -14.87 -17.83
C LYS A 122 22.84 -13.37 -17.70
N LYS A 123 21.65 -12.89 -18.08
CA LYS A 123 21.30 -11.45 -18.14
C LYS A 123 21.54 -10.72 -16.81
N ALA A 124 21.21 -11.36 -15.69
CA ALA A 124 21.44 -10.80 -14.35
C ALA A 124 22.95 -10.78 -14.02
N ASP A 125 23.66 -11.90 -14.20
CA ASP A 125 25.11 -12.04 -13.97
C ASP A 125 25.92 -11.00 -14.78
N GLU A 126 25.58 -10.79 -16.06
CA GLU A 126 26.24 -9.81 -16.92
C GLU A 126 26.08 -8.38 -16.41
N SER A 127 24.93 -8.07 -15.81
CA SER A 127 24.62 -6.73 -15.30
C SER A 127 25.21 -6.48 -13.91
N SER A 128 25.14 -7.48 -13.01
CA SER A 128 25.67 -7.37 -11.64
C SER A 128 27.20 -7.56 -11.59
N LYS A 129 27.79 -8.26 -12.58
CA LYS A 129 29.13 -8.85 -12.55
C LYS A 129 29.30 -9.93 -11.46
N PHE A 130 28.20 -10.53 -11.05
CA PHE A 130 28.17 -11.66 -10.13
C PHE A 130 28.23 -12.97 -10.91
N THR A 131 28.86 -14.00 -10.33
CA THR A 131 28.92 -15.34 -10.94
C THR A 131 28.00 -16.29 -10.19
N THR A 132 26.91 -16.67 -10.84
CA THR A 132 25.96 -17.65 -10.30
C THR A 132 26.50 -19.07 -10.54
N GLN A 133 26.52 -19.89 -9.49
CA GLN A 133 26.97 -21.29 -9.53
C GLN A 133 25.82 -22.25 -9.24
N SER A 134 25.02 -21.94 -8.22
CA SER A 134 23.87 -22.75 -7.81
C SER A 134 22.68 -21.87 -7.46
N ILE A 135 21.48 -22.38 -7.69
CA ILE A 135 20.22 -21.69 -7.44
C ILE A 135 19.26 -22.63 -6.71
N ILE A 136 18.54 -22.10 -5.71
CA ILE A 136 17.22 -22.63 -5.34
C ILE A 136 16.17 -21.56 -5.60
N ALA A 137 15.08 -21.95 -6.24
CA ALA A 137 13.99 -21.06 -6.58
C ALA A 137 12.65 -21.69 -6.22
N VAL A 138 11.78 -20.95 -5.54
CA VAL A 138 10.47 -21.43 -5.11
C VAL A 138 9.38 -20.42 -5.50
N PRO A 139 8.20 -20.89 -5.92
CA PRO A 139 7.09 -20.01 -6.29
C PRO A 139 6.39 -19.48 -5.03
N LEU A 140 6.00 -18.21 -5.07
CA LEU A 140 5.06 -17.61 -4.13
C LEU A 140 3.64 -17.96 -4.57
N LYS A 141 3.05 -19.03 -4.01
CA LYS A 141 1.72 -19.47 -4.42
C LYS A 141 0.65 -19.01 -3.43
N SER A 142 -0.43 -18.45 -3.95
CA SER A 142 -1.68 -18.33 -3.19
C SER A 142 -2.90 -18.61 -4.06
N ARG A 143 -3.88 -19.31 -3.48
CA ARG A 143 -5.19 -19.65 -4.08
C ARG A 143 -5.13 -20.16 -5.53
N GLY A 144 -4.10 -20.94 -5.85
CA GLY A 144 -3.92 -21.53 -7.19
C GLY A 144 -3.25 -20.61 -8.23
N SER A 145 -2.76 -19.45 -7.82
CA SER A 145 -1.98 -18.52 -8.67
C SER A 145 -0.56 -18.34 -8.13
N CYS A 146 0.39 -18.11 -9.04
CA CYS A 146 1.76 -17.73 -8.67
C CYS A 146 1.85 -16.20 -8.66
N LEU A 147 2.19 -15.63 -7.51
CA LEU A 147 2.33 -14.18 -7.30
C LEU A 147 3.75 -13.67 -7.63
N GLY A 148 4.72 -14.58 -7.66
CA GLY A 148 6.14 -14.27 -7.76
C GLY A 148 7.03 -15.46 -7.42
N VAL A 149 8.33 -15.22 -7.24
CA VAL A 149 9.35 -16.26 -7.01
C VAL A 149 10.38 -15.75 -6.01
N ILE A 150 10.77 -16.57 -5.03
CA ILE A 150 11.98 -16.32 -4.24
C ILE A 150 13.11 -17.13 -4.84
N GLU A 151 14.24 -16.50 -5.10
CA GLU A 151 15.43 -17.13 -5.67
C GLU A 151 16.63 -16.87 -4.75
N LEU A 152 17.29 -17.93 -4.28
CA LEU A 152 18.56 -17.84 -3.55
C LEU A 152 19.71 -18.35 -4.41
N ILE A 153 20.84 -17.67 -4.32
CA ILE A 153 22.00 -17.88 -5.18
C ILE A 153 23.23 -18.15 -4.32
N ASN A 154 23.96 -19.22 -4.68
CA ASN A 154 25.22 -19.65 -4.08
C ASN A 154 25.17 -19.78 -2.54
N LYS A 155 25.00 -21.00 -2.02
CA LYS A 155 25.07 -21.23 -0.57
C LYS A 155 26.49 -20.96 -0.04
N MET A 156 26.62 -20.17 1.02
CA MET A 156 27.93 -19.79 1.58
C MET A 156 28.53 -20.88 2.49
N PHE A 157 27.68 -21.65 3.17
CA PHE A 157 28.10 -22.63 4.19
C PHE A 157 27.40 -23.98 4.00
N GLY A 158 28.13 -25.07 4.28
CA GLY A 158 27.67 -26.45 4.13
C GLY A 158 28.26 -27.15 2.90
N GLU A 159 28.77 -28.37 3.10
CA GLU A 159 29.33 -29.18 2.01
C GLU A 159 28.26 -29.51 0.96
N GLY A 160 28.54 -29.19 -0.31
CA GLY A 160 27.73 -29.57 -1.46
C GLY A 160 26.69 -28.55 -1.95
N GLY A 161 26.62 -27.34 -1.37
CA GLY A 161 25.67 -26.31 -1.79
C GLY A 161 24.27 -26.49 -1.19
N PHE A 162 23.24 -25.99 -1.89
CA PHE A 162 21.85 -26.15 -1.47
C PHE A 162 21.37 -27.61 -1.56
N LYS A 163 20.52 -28.02 -0.61
CA LYS A 163 19.95 -29.37 -0.50
C LYS A 163 18.42 -29.34 -0.47
N GLU A 164 17.79 -30.50 -0.57
CA GLU A 164 16.32 -30.64 -0.47
C GLU A 164 15.76 -30.08 0.85
N GLU A 165 16.52 -30.20 1.94
CA GLU A 165 16.16 -29.61 3.24
C GLU A 165 16.05 -28.08 3.16
N ASP A 166 16.96 -27.43 2.43
CA ASP A 166 16.93 -25.98 2.20
C ASP A 166 15.72 -25.60 1.35
N LEU A 167 15.38 -26.42 0.36
CA LEU A 167 14.21 -26.23 -0.50
C LEU A 167 12.91 -26.28 0.30
N LEU A 168 12.81 -27.19 1.27
CA LEU A 168 11.65 -27.31 2.16
C LEU A 168 11.48 -26.07 3.07
N VAL A 169 12.57 -25.63 3.69
CA VAL A 169 12.57 -24.42 4.53
C VAL A 169 12.18 -23.20 3.68
N LEU A 170 12.79 -23.04 2.51
CA LEU A 170 12.51 -21.92 1.62
C LEU A 170 11.07 -21.94 1.10
N THR A 171 10.54 -23.11 0.74
CA THR A 171 9.15 -23.27 0.33
C THR A 171 8.19 -22.84 1.44
N THR A 172 8.49 -23.19 2.69
CA THR A 172 7.67 -22.78 3.84
C THR A 172 7.68 -21.26 4.04
N LEU A 173 8.86 -20.63 3.92
CA LEU A 173 8.98 -19.16 3.97
C LEU A 173 8.23 -18.50 2.81
N ALA A 174 8.27 -19.09 1.62
CA ALA A 174 7.58 -18.62 0.43
C ALA A 174 6.06 -18.69 0.57
N ASP A 175 5.51 -19.76 1.16
CA ASP A 175 4.07 -19.89 1.43
C ASP A 175 3.57 -18.76 2.35
N TYR A 176 4.30 -18.48 3.43
CA TYR A 176 3.97 -17.37 4.33
C TYR A 176 4.10 -16.00 3.64
N THR A 177 5.14 -15.82 2.82
CA THR A 177 5.34 -14.60 2.04
C THR A 177 4.20 -14.38 1.04
N ALA A 178 3.74 -15.45 0.38
CA ALA A 178 2.64 -15.39 -0.57
C ALA A 178 1.32 -14.96 0.09
N ILE A 179 1.02 -15.49 1.29
CA ILE A 179 -0.16 -15.08 2.08
C ILE A 179 -0.10 -13.59 2.42
N ALA A 180 1.07 -13.10 2.83
CA ALA A 180 1.27 -11.70 3.19
C ALA A 180 1.08 -10.75 2.01
N ILE A 181 1.66 -11.09 0.85
CA ILE A 181 1.51 -10.32 -0.39
C ILE A 181 0.04 -10.30 -0.82
N GLU A 182 -0.64 -11.44 -0.79
CA GLU A 182 -2.07 -11.52 -1.14
C GLU A 182 -2.92 -10.66 -0.20
N ASN A 183 -2.70 -10.76 1.12
CA ASN A 183 -3.41 -9.94 2.11
C ASN A 183 -3.16 -8.44 1.89
N SER A 184 -1.93 -8.05 1.57
CA SER A 184 -1.60 -6.65 1.28
C SER A 184 -2.29 -6.15 0.01
N LYS A 185 -2.25 -6.93 -1.08
CA LYS A 185 -2.98 -6.63 -2.33
C LYS A 185 -4.50 -6.51 -2.05
N PHE A 186 -5.06 -7.42 -1.25
CA PHE A 186 -6.48 -7.40 -0.90
C PHE A 186 -6.83 -6.20 -0.01
N PHE A 187 -6.01 -5.87 0.97
CA PHE A 187 -6.20 -4.70 1.83
C PHE A 187 -6.08 -3.40 1.04
N GLN A 188 -5.09 -3.28 0.15
CA GLN A 188 -5.00 -2.17 -0.80
C GLN A 188 -6.25 -2.09 -1.67
N LYS A 189 -6.78 -3.23 -2.13
CA LYS A 189 -8.00 -3.27 -2.92
C LYS A 189 -9.22 -2.83 -2.13
N ILE A 190 -9.33 -3.23 -0.86
CA ILE A 190 -10.37 -2.72 0.05
C ILE A 190 -10.21 -1.21 0.24
N GLN A 191 -9.00 -0.71 0.45
CA GLN A 191 -8.76 0.73 0.57
C GLN A 191 -9.08 1.49 -0.72
N GLU A 192 -8.86 0.90 -1.89
CA GLU A 192 -9.32 1.46 -3.18
C GLU A 192 -10.84 1.51 -3.31
N LEU A 193 -11.55 0.57 -2.66
CA LEU A 193 -13.01 0.52 -2.63
C LEU A 193 -13.61 1.46 -1.59
N THR A 194 -12.84 1.86 -0.57
CA THR A 194 -13.26 2.90 0.37
C THR A 194 -13.29 4.24 -0.35
N VAL A 195 -14.48 4.68 -0.76
CA VAL A 195 -14.69 5.99 -1.38
C VAL A 195 -14.87 7.11 -0.36
N THR A 196 -15.10 6.77 0.91
CA THR A 196 -15.40 7.73 2.00
C THR A 196 -14.24 7.94 2.96
N ASP A 197 -14.20 9.10 3.62
CA ASP A 197 -13.37 9.40 4.78
C ASP A 197 -13.97 8.79 6.05
N ASP A 198 -13.16 8.11 6.86
CA ASP A 198 -13.64 7.35 8.02
C ASP A 198 -14.24 8.23 9.11
N LEU A 199 -13.73 9.46 9.28
CA LEU A 199 -14.21 10.38 10.31
C LEU A 199 -15.50 11.07 9.89
N THR A 200 -15.50 11.70 8.73
CA THR A 200 -16.56 12.62 8.29
C THR A 200 -17.65 11.94 7.48
N LYS A 201 -17.39 10.73 6.96
CA LYS A 201 -18.25 9.98 6.03
C LYS A 201 -18.52 10.69 4.70
N LEU A 202 -17.85 11.82 4.44
CA LEU A 202 -17.76 12.42 3.11
C LEU A 202 -16.89 11.57 2.20
N TYR A 203 -16.82 11.90 0.91
CA TYR A 203 -15.84 11.24 0.04
C TYR A 203 -14.41 11.59 0.46
N ASN A 204 -13.45 10.70 0.23
CA ASN A 204 -12.04 10.99 0.48
C ASN A 204 -11.39 11.71 -0.73
N SER A 205 -10.19 12.24 -0.51
CA SER A 205 -9.41 12.93 -1.55
C SER A 205 -9.11 12.04 -2.76
N ARG A 206 -8.95 10.73 -2.58
CA ARG A 206 -8.72 9.80 -3.70
C ARG A 206 -9.94 9.72 -4.62
N TYR A 207 -11.15 9.66 -4.07
CA TYR A 207 -12.38 9.69 -4.85
C TYR A 207 -12.55 11.04 -5.58
N LEU A 208 -12.18 12.16 -4.94
CA LEU A 208 -12.20 13.49 -5.57
C LEU A 208 -11.43 13.51 -6.89
N PHE A 209 -10.17 13.06 -6.91
CA PHE A 209 -9.35 13.05 -8.12
C PHE A 209 -9.97 12.19 -9.22
N ARG A 210 -10.40 10.97 -8.87
CA ARG A 210 -11.06 10.06 -9.83
C ARG A 210 -12.35 10.66 -10.41
N PHE A 211 -13.15 11.32 -9.58
CA PHE A 211 -14.39 11.96 -10.01
C PHE A 211 -14.10 13.14 -10.93
N LEU A 212 -13.13 13.99 -10.58
CA LEU A 212 -12.76 15.15 -11.40
C LEU A 212 -12.24 14.75 -12.77
N ASP A 213 -11.38 13.74 -12.86
CA ASP A 213 -10.87 13.24 -14.15
C ASP A 213 -12.02 12.83 -15.08
N TYR A 214 -12.98 12.07 -14.54
CA TYR A 214 -14.18 11.69 -15.29
C TYR A 214 -15.07 12.89 -15.65
N GLU A 215 -15.31 13.78 -14.69
CA GLU A 215 -16.24 14.89 -14.83
C GLU A 215 -15.73 15.94 -15.82
N VAL A 216 -14.41 16.24 -15.83
CA VAL A 216 -13.78 17.14 -16.79
C VAL A 216 -13.90 16.62 -18.22
N GLU A 217 -13.65 15.33 -18.45
CA GLU A 217 -13.82 14.72 -19.76
C GLU A 217 -15.28 14.74 -20.23
N ARG A 218 -16.22 14.49 -19.30
CA ARG A 218 -17.66 14.61 -19.58
C ARG A 218 -18.05 16.05 -19.95
N ALA A 219 -17.62 17.02 -19.16
CA ALA A 219 -17.90 18.44 -19.36
C ALA A 219 -17.34 18.95 -20.70
N ARG A 220 -16.11 18.58 -21.05
CA ARG A 220 -15.50 18.89 -22.35
C ARG A 220 -16.32 18.34 -23.52
N ARG A 221 -16.75 17.07 -23.42
CA ARG A 221 -17.53 16.41 -24.48
C ARG A 221 -18.91 17.05 -24.70
N TYR A 222 -19.59 17.41 -23.61
CA TYR A 222 -20.97 17.92 -23.67
C TYR A 222 -21.08 19.43 -23.50
N LYS A 223 -19.95 20.16 -23.47
CA LYS A 223 -19.88 21.61 -23.21
C LYS A 223 -20.64 22.02 -21.94
N GLY A 224 -20.43 21.24 -20.87
CA GLY A 224 -20.99 21.51 -19.55
C GLY A 224 -20.01 22.26 -18.65
N ASP A 225 -20.54 22.93 -17.63
CA ASP A 225 -19.74 23.63 -16.64
C ASP A 225 -19.44 22.72 -15.44
N ILE A 226 -18.29 22.93 -14.81
CA ILE A 226 -17.95 22.35 -13.50
C ILE A 226 -17.52 23.51 -12.62
N ALA A 227 -18.08 23.60 -11.42
CA ALA A 227 -17.56 24.49 -10.41
C ALA A 227 -17.00 23.72 -9.22
N MET A 228 -15.99 24.30 -8.58
CA MET A 228 -15.35 23.77 -7.40
C MET A 228 -15.35 24.82 -6.29
N ILE A 229 -15.63 24.37 -5.08
CA ILE A 229 -15.46 25.15 -3.85
C ILE A 229 -14.40 24.44 -3.01
N PHE A 230 -13.33 25.15 -2.68
CA PHE A 230 -12.33 24.71 -1.71
C PHE A 230 -12.56 25.48 -0.41
N LEU A 231 -12.64 24.79 0.73
CA LEU A 231 -12.87 25.44 2.01
C LEU A 231 -11.97 24.89 3.11
N ASP A 232 -11.71 25.73 4.10
CA ASP A 232 -10.89 25.41 5.26
C ASP A 232 -11.48 26.07 6.51
N LEU A 233 -11.46 25.34 7.63
CA LEU A 233 -11.97 25.82 8.90
C LEU A 233 -10.99 26.79 9.57
N ASP A 234 -11.45 28.03 9.77
CA ASP A 234 -10.62 29.07 10.35
C ASP A 234 -10.26 28.75 11.80
N LYS A 235 -8.95 28.68 12.06
CA LYS A 235 -8.37 28.46 13.39
C LYS A 235 -8.80 27.14 14.04
N PHE A 236 -9.04 26.10 13.24
CA PHE A 236 -9.39 24.78 13.78
C PHE A 236 -8.34 24.20 14.74
N LYS A 237 -7.06 24.54 14.54
CA LYS A 237 -5.98 24.18 15.47
C LYS A 237 -6.25 24.68 16.90
N ASP A 238 -6.79 25.88 17.07
CA ASP A 238 -7.11 26.44 18.39
C ASP A 238 -8.17 25.59 19.11
N VAL A 239 -9.11 24.98 18.37
CA VAL A 239 -10.09 24.04 18.93
C VAL A 239 -9.42 22.77 19.42
N ASN A 240 -8.50 22.20 18.64
CA ASN A 240 -7.75 21.01 19.06
C ASN A 240 -6.90 21.29 20.30
N ASP A 241 -6.21 22.43 20.31
CA ASP A 241 -5.30 22.80 21.39
C ASP A 241 -6.07 23.13 22.68
N THR A 242 -7.29 23.70 22.57
CA THR A 242 -8.11 24.08 23.73
C THR A 242 -9.00 22.95 24.24
N HIS A 243 -9.58 22.15 23.35
CA HIS A 243 -10.63 21.17 23.68
C HIS A 243 -10.23 19.72 23.40
N GLY A 244 -9.02 19.48 22.89
CA GLY A 244 -8.48 18.15 22.58
C GLY A 244 -8.92 17.60 21.22
N HIS A 245 -8.11 16.70 20.67
CA HIS A 245 -8.33 16.09 19.35
C HIS A 245 -9.65 15.31 19.22
N LEU A 246 -10.18 14.75 20.32
CA LEU A 246 -11.45 14.04 20.29
C LEU A 246 -12.61 15.00 19.97
N ASN A 247 -12.63 16.18 20.58
CA ASN A 247 -13.64 17.20 20.32
C ASN A 247 -13.44 17.86 18.96
N GLY A 248 -12.19 18.05 18.52
CA GLY A 248 -11.91 18.45 17.13
C GLY A 248 -12.45 17.45 16.10
N SER A 249 -12.31 16.15 16.37
CA SER A 249 -12.83 15.09 15.50
C SER A 249 -14.37 15.10 15.44
N LYS A 250 -15.03 15.31 16.58
CA LYS A 250 -16.49 15.48 16.64
C LYS A 250 -16.94 16.72 15.87
N LEU A 251 -16.23 17.84 16.02
CA LEU A 251 -16.51 19.08 15.31
C LEU A 251 -16.44 18.89 13.78
N LEU A 252 -15.37 18.25 13.29
CA LEU A 252 -15.25 17.92 11.86
C LEU A 252 -16.41 17.06 11.36
N THR A 253 -16.89 16.13 12.17
CA THR A 253 -18.03 15.27 11.84
C THR A 253 -19.33 16.08 11.73
N GLU A 254 -19.57 17.03 12.64
CA GLU A 254 -20.74 17.91 12.57
C GLU A 254 -20.69 18.89 11.39
N VAL A 255 -19.52 19.49 11.13
CA VAL A 255 -19.30 20.35 9.95
C VAL A 255 -19.56 19.57 8.66
N ALA A 256 -19.04 18.36 8.55
CA ALA A 256 -19.24 17.52 7.38
C ALA A 256 -20.72 17.19 7.13
N LYS A 257 -21.48 16.88 8.18
CA LYS A 257 -22.94 16.66 8.10
C LYS A 257 -23.67 17.92 7.62
N LEU A 258 -23.27 19.09 8.12
CA LEU A 258 -23.84 20.38 7.72
C LEU A 258 -23.57 20.66 6.23
N ILE A 259 -22.33 20.44 5.77
CA ILE A 259 -21.97 20.58 4.34
C ILE A 259 -22.82 19.63 3.49
N ALA A 260 -22.82 18.33 3.80
CA ALA A 260 -23.56 17.33 3.03
C ALA A 260 -25.07 17.62 2.94
N GLY A 261 -25.67 18.10 4.03
CA GLY A 261 -27.09 18.48 4.06
C GLY A 261 -27.44 19.68 3.18
N GLY A 262 -26.45 20.50 2.79
CA GLY A 262 -26.64 21.66 1.93
C GLY A 262 -26.55 21.40 0.43
N LEU A 263 -26.14 20.20 0.02
CA LEU A 263 -25.75 19.86 -1.36
C LEU A 263 -26.78 19.03 -2.11
N ARG A 264 -26.75 19.09 -3.45
CA ARG A 264 -27.58 18.24 -4.32
C ARG A 264 -26.95 16.84 -4.40
N LYS A 265 -27.75 15.83 -4.75
CA LYS A 265 -27.26 14.43 -4.91
C LYS A 265 -26.13 14.27 -5.93
N VAL A 266 -26.06 15.17 -6.92
CA VAL A 266 -25.03 15.16 -7.97
C VAL A 266 -23.77 15.93 -7.58
N ASP A 267 -23.87 16.80 -6.57
CA ASP A 267 -22.71 17.50 -6.01
C ASP A 267 -21.97 16.50 -5.11
N ILE A 268 -20.63 16.51 -5.15
CA ILE A 268 -19.83 15.70 -4.24
C ILE A 268 -19.14 16.60 -3.22
N ALA A 269 -19.14 16.17 -1.95
CA ALA A 269 -18.33 16.77 -0.90
C ALA A 269 -17.25 15.77 -0.47
N CYS A 270 -16.03 16.26 -0.39
CA CYS A 270 -14.85 15.49 -0.05
C CYS A 270 -14.14 16.13 1.14
N ARG A 271 -13.60 15.31 2.05
CA ARG A 271 -12.57 15.76 2.96
C ARG A 271 -11.22 15.67 2.24
N TYR A 272 -10.58 16.81 2.04
CA TYR A 272 -9.32 16.89 1.30
C TYR A 272 -8.11 16.69 2.23
N GLY A 273 -8.16 17.31 3.41
CA GLY A 273 -7.10 17.32 4.40
C GLY A 273 -7.65 17.37 5.83
N GLY A 274 -6.80 17.70 6.80
CA GLY A 274 -7.14 17.71 8.23
C GLY A 274 -8.46 18.42 8.54
N ASP A 275 -8.56 19.68 8.14
CA ASP A 275 -9.68 20.61 8.32
C ASP A 275 -10.16 21.24 7.01
N GLU A 276 -9.72 20.67 5.89
CA GLU A 276 -9.98 21.13 4.53
C GLU A 276 -11.02 20.26 3.85
N PHE A 277 -11.96 20.89 3.16
CA PHE A 277 -13.00 20.21 2.40
C PHE A 277 -13.09 20.78 0.97
N VAL A 278 -13.45 19.92 0.03
CA VAL A 278 -13.67 20.27 -1.37
C VAL A 278 -15.05 19.86 -1.79
N ILE A 279 -15.73 20.72 -2.52
CA ILE A 279 -17.04 20.45 -3.10
C ILE A 279 -16.93 20.60 -4.61
N VAL A 280 -17.36 19.60 -5.36
CA VAL A 280 -17.44 19.64 -6.83
C VAL A 280 -18.89 19.66 -7.23
N MET A 281 -19.25 20.61 -8.08
CA MET A 281 -20.62 20.90 -8.50
C MET A 281 -20.70 20.78 -10.03
N PRO A 282 -21.07 19.60 -10.55
CA PRO A 282 -21.31 19.42 -11.98
C PRO A 282 -22.44 20.32 -12.50
N GLN A 283 -22.36 20.70 -13.76
CA GLN A 283 -23.36 21.53 -14.46
C GLN A 283 -23.73 22.80 -13.67
N THR A 284 -22.72 23.43 -13.08
CA THR A 284 -22.89 24.59 -12.20
C THR A 284 -21.91 25.68 -12.63
N SER A 285 -22.44 26.87 -12.90
CA SER A 285 -21.65 28.05 -13.23
C SER A 285 -20.90 28.60 -12.01
N LYS A 286 -19.81 29.36 -12.25
CA LYS A 286 -19.04 30.05 -11.20
C LYS A 286 -19.92 30.86 -10.26
N LYS A 287 -20.90 31.59 -10.81
CA LYS A 287 -21.84 32.43 -10.03
C LYS A 287 -22.71 31.60 -9.09
N GLN A 288 -23.23 30.46 -9.56
CA GLN A 288 -24.05 29.58 -8.72
C GLN A 288 -23.21 28.94 -7.61
N ALA A 289 -21.97 28.53 -7.90
CA ALA A 289 -21.06 28.01 -6.89
C ALA A 289 -20.68 29.06 -5.85
N TYR A 290 -20.46 30.32 -6.26
CA TYR A 290 -20.23 31.42 -5.34
C TYR A 290 -21.39 31.62 -4.36
N HIS A 291 -22.64 31.62 -4.87
CA HIS A 291 -23.82 31.69 -4.02
C HIS A 291 -23.94 30.50 -3.06
N MET A 292 -23.59 29.29 -3.50
CA MET A 292 -23.55 28.11 -2.64
C MET A 292 -22.48 28.23 -1.55
N ALA A 293 -21.27 28.70 -1.90
CA ALA A 293 -20.20 28.93 -0.96
C ALA A 293 -20.61 29.94 0.13
N GLU A 294 -21.25 31.06 -0.24
CA GLU A 294 -21.77 32.03 0.76
C GLU A 294 -22.84 31.42 1.66
N LYS A 295 -23.74 30.61 1.09
CA LYS A 295 -24.77 29.90 1.88
C LYS A 295 -24.12 28.95 2.90
N LEU A 296 -23.13 28.18 2.49
CA LEU A 296 -22.40 27.26 3.38
C LEU A 296 -21.62 28.04 4.44
N ARG A 297 -20.94 29.13 4.06
CA ARG A 297 -20.21 29.99 4.99
C ARG A 297 -21.11 30.51 6.11
N LEU A 298 -22.26 31.09 5.76
CA LEU A 298 -23.24 31.55 6.75
C LEU A 298 -23.77 30.39 7.60
N SER A 299 -24.10 29.26 6.98
CA SER A 299 -24.60 28.09 7.71
C SER A 299 -23.58 27.57 8.74
N ILE A 300 -22.29 27.52 8.40
CA ILE A 300 -21.22 27.15 9.34
C ILE A 300 -21.08 28.20 10.44
N TYR A 301 -21.08 29.50 10.09
CA TYR A 301 -20.88 30.59 11.04
C TYR A 301 -22.01 30.75 12.06
N GLU A 302 -23.26 30.53 11.63
CA GLU A 302 -24.44 30.66 12.47
C GLU A 302 -24.73 29.39 13.29
N ASN A 303 -24.20 28.23 12.87
CA ASN A 303 -24.39 26.99 13.60
C ASN A 303 -23.57 26.97 14.90
N VAL A 304 -24.18 26.36 15.92
CA VAL A 304 -23.53 26.10 17.20
C VAL A 304 -23.18 24.62 17.25
N PHE A 305 -21.89 24.31 17.36
CA PHE A 305 -21.34 22.96 17.32
C PHE A 305 -21.05 22.41 18.72
N LEU A 306 -20.96 21.09 18.84
CA LEU A 306 -20.64 20.38 20.09
C LEU A 306 -21.58 20.75 21.25
N LYS A 307 -22.88 20.84 20.95
CA LYS A 307 -23.93 21.11 21.96
C LYS A 307 -24.01 20.00 22.99
N ASP A 308 -23.93 18.75 22.55
CA ASP A 308 -24.03 17.56 23.41
C ASP A 308 -22.85 17.46 24.38
N GLU A 309 -21.70 18.05 24.03
CA GLU A 309 -20.51 18.16 24.89
C GLU A 309 -20.54 19.40 25.80
N GLY A 310 -21.58 20.24 25.70
CA GLY A 310 -21.72 21.47 26.47
C GLY A 310 -20.82 22.62 26.04
N LEU A 311 -20.04 22.47 24.96
CA LEU A 311 -19.04 23.46 24.53
C LEU A 311 -19.64 24.63 23.74
N ASN A 312 -20.71 24.38 22.96
CA ASN A 312 -21.43 25.41 22.18
C ASN A 312 -20.50 26.28 21.32
N LEU A 313 -19.62 25.65 20.56
CA LEU A 313 -18.60 26.34 19.77
C LEU A 313 -19.20 27.00 18.51
N ARG A 314 -18.59 28.10 18.08
CA ARG A 314 -18.84 28.73 16.77
C ARG A 314 -17.59 28.61 15.92
N MET A 315 -17.78 28.24 14.65
CA MET A 315 -16.70 28.11 13.69
C MET A 315 -16.88 29.07 12.53
N ALA A 316 -15.76 29.61 12.05
CA ALA A 316 -15.71 30.30 10.78
C ALA A 316 -14.99 29.40 9.75
N ALA A 317 -15.21 29.68 8.47
CA ALA A 317 -14.53 28.99 7.39
C ALA A 317 -14.25 29.96 6.24
N SER A 318 -13.12 29.75 5.57
CA SER A 318 -12.71 30.52 4.40
C SER A 318 -12.89 29.66 3.15
N PHE A 319 -13.41 30.27 2.07
CA PHE A 319 -13.82 29.56 0.86
C PHE A 319 -13.19 30.18 -0.39
N GLY A 320 -12.82 29.32 -1.33
CA GLY A 320 -12.32 29.66 -2.65
C GLY A 320 -13.14 28.98 -3.73
N VAL A 321 -13.53 29.72 -4.77
CA VAL A 321 -14.38 29.22 -5.85
C VAL A 321 -13.66 29.31 -7.19
N ALA A 322 -13.63 28.22 -7.95
CA ALA A 322 -13.13 28.20 -9.32
C ALA A 322 -14.06 27.38 -10.21
N SER A 323 -13.93 27.53 -11.52
CA SER A 323 -14.78 26.85 -12.49
C SER A 323 -14.06 26.48 -13.78
N LEU A 324 -14.61 25.48 -14.48
CA LEU A 324 -14.21 25.03 -15.80
C LEU A 324 -15.45 25.13 -16.70
N PRO A 325 -15.35 25.73 -17.90
CA PRO A 325 -14.12 26.18 -18.56
C PRO A 325 -13.66 27.62 -18.24
N ASP A 326 -14.39 28.38 -17.42
CA ASP A 326 -14.14 29.82 -17.27
C ASP A 326 -12.76 30.17 -16.68
N ASP A 327 -12.29 29.43 -15.68
CA ASP A 327 -11.03 29.73 -14.96
C ASP A 327 -9.92 28.73 -15.28
N ALA A 328 -10.27 27.45 -15.44
CA ALA A 328 -9.34 26.35 -15.56
C ALA A 328 -9.56 25.51 -16.82
N LYS A 329 -8.48 24.95 -17.38
CA LYS A 329 -8.53 24.05 -18.52
C LYS A 329 -8.61 22.57 -18.14
N ASP A 330 -8.15 22.21 -16.94
CA ASP A 330 -8.07 20.82 -16.46
C ASP A 330 -8.32 20.71 -14.94
N ALA A 331 -8.41 19.47 -14.45
CA ALA A 331 -8.70 19.19 -13.04
C ALA A 331 -7.63 19.74 -12.08
N SER A 332 -6.36 19.70 -12.48
CA SER A 332 -5.25 20.16 -11.63
C SER A 332 -5.29 21.68 -11.46
N GLU A 333 -5.49 22.41 -12.57
CA GLU A 333 -5.62 23.86 -12.56
C GLU A 333 -6.87 24.32 -11.81
N LEU A 334 -7.98 23.57 -11.91
CA LEU A 334 -9.22 23.86 -11.17
C LEU A 334 -9.01 23.81 -9.65
N ILE A 335 -8.35 22.77 -9.14
CA ILE A 335 -8.03 22.64 -7.71
C ILE A 335 -7.10 23.78 -7.27
N GLN A 336 -6.02 24.01 -8.02
CA GLN A 336 -5.04 25.05 -7.68
C GLN A 336 -5.64 26.44 -7.62
N LEU A 337 -6.56 26.79 -8.54
CA LEU A 337 -7.21 28.09 -8.56
C LEU A 337 -8.21 28.25 -7.41
N ALA A 338 -8.99 27.20 -7.09
CA ALA A 338 -9.90 27.21 -5.96
C ALA A 338 -9.14 27.35 -4.62
N ASP A 339 -8.05 26.60 -4.44
CA ASP A 339 -7.18 26.70 -3.27
C ASP A 339 -6.55 28.10 -3.12
N LYS A 340 -5.98 28.65 -4.22
CA LYS A 340 -5.45 30.03 -4.22
C LYS A 340 -6.51 31.06 -3.84
N ALA A 341 -7.75 30.91 -4.32
CA ALA A 341 -8.84 31.80 -3.94
C ALA A 341 -9.18 31.67 -2.45
N MET A 342 -9.22 30.46 -1.91
CA MET A 342 -9.45 30.20 -0.47
C MET A 342 -8.33 30.83 0.39
N TYR A 343 -7.08 30.71 -0.05
CA TYR A 343 -5.95 31.34 0.63
C TYR A 343 -6.04 32.87 0.63
N ARG A 344 -6.55 33.49 -0.46
CA ARG A 344 -6.85 34.93 -0.49
C ARG A 344 -7.93 35.30 0.54
N ALA A 345 -8.98 34.50 0.67
CA ALA A 345 -10.03 34.70 1.67
C ALA A 345 -9.46 34.64 3.10
N LYS A 346 -8.59 33.67 3.39
CA LYS A 346 -7.89 33.55 4.69
C LYS A 346 -7.04 34.77 5.04
N ASN A 347 -6.30 35.32 4.06
CA ASN A 347 -5.38 36.43 4.31
C ASN A 347 -6.05 37.79 4.45
N LYS A 348 -7.24 37.96 3.86
CA LYS A 348 -7.93 39.26 3.83
C LYS A 348 -8.75 39.50 5.10
N SER A 349 -9.67 38.60 5.40
CA SER A 349 -10.58 38.76 6.55
C SER A 349 -10.90 37.48 7.29
N ARG A 350 -10.58 36.30 6.71
CA ARG A 350 -11.19 35.02 7.07
C ARG A 350 -12.72 35.09 6.97
N ASN A 351 -13.44 34.00 7.27
CA ASN A 351 -14.90 33.95 7.18
C ASN A 351 -15.45 34.61 5.90
N ALA A 352 -14.87 34.30 4.75
CA ALA A 352 -15.15 34.97 3.48
C ALA A 352 -15.11 33.99 2.31
N VAL A 353 -15.77 34.37 1.20
CA VAL A 353 -15.71 33.67 -0.09
C VAL A 353 -14.99 34.54 -1.10
N GLU A 354 -13.92 34.02 -1.70
CA GLU A 354 -13.24 34.62 -2.84
C GLU A 354 -13.35 33.69 -4.05
N ALA A 355 -13.29 34.24 -5.27
CA ALA A 355 -13.32 33.47 -6.50
C ALA A 355 -12.02 33.65 -7.29
N ALA A 356 -11.67 32.66 -8.12
CA ALA A 356 -10.45 32.58 -8.91
C ALA A 356 -10.25 33.81 -9.79
#